data_AF-A0A165CVR8-F1
#
_entry.id   AF-A0A165CVR8-F1
#
_cell.length_a   1.000
_cell.length_b   1.000
_cell.length_c   1.000
_cell.angle_alpha   90.00
_cell.angle_beta   90.00
_cell.angle_gamma   90.00
#
_symmetry.space_group_name_H-M   'P 1'
#
loop_
_entity.id
_entity.type
_entity.pdbx_description
1 polymer ?
#
loop_
_entity_poly.entity_id
_entity_poly.type
_entity_poly.pdbx_seq_one_letter_code
_entity_poly.pdbx_strand_id
1 'polypeptide(L)'
;MASPTTYPASTPRIYGSCVLYDTSEGITEGNLTFQYQLSFEHHKHSFFAATLSLPERSQIPVLVKLVNEPYGEDVHRLLASNNLAPTLYGCARREGAPTAYVMERLSSSWVTLFKFSHHEFAGSFGDAIRCSLDCLLKLLEGNSVVHGDLRSNNIMLQVDGHGKPVVLLNGSAKINVIDYDWSGTAGWVRYPALRNPTIKDITWPGEPGGIIEPGHDRKLVDSWWHHWLGRGSN
;
A
#
# COMPACT_ATOMS: atom_id res chain seq x y z
N MET A 1 -40.95 -0.94 7.56
CA MET A 1 -40.43 -0.75 6.18
C MET A 1 -38.97 -0.33 6.31
N ALA A 2 -38.04 -1.12 5.77
CA ALA A 2 -36.63 -0.74 5.76
C ALA A 2 -36.44 0.44 4.80
N SER A 3 -35.79 1.51 5.25
CA SER A 3 -35.45 2.65 4.40
C SER A 3 -34.64 2.17 3.21
N PRO A 4 -34.89 2.65 1.98
CA PRO A 4 -34.10 2.26 0.82
C PRO A 4 -32.63 2.59 1.08
N THR A 5 -31.75 1.63 0.86
CA THR A 5 -30.30 1.81 0.98
C THR A 5 -29.86 2.82 -0.09
N THR A 6 -29.66 4.07 0.32
CA THR A 6 -29.17 5.12 -0.57
C THR A 6 -27.68 4.92 -0.82
N TYR A 7 -27.32 4.34 -1.96
CA TYR A 7 -25.93 4.23 -2.39
C TYR A 7 -25.47 5.57 -2.97
N PRO A 8 -24.38 6.18 -2.46
CA PRO A 8 -23.80 7.36 -3.07
C PRO A 8 -23.48 7.11 -4.54
N ALA A 9 -23.71 8.11 -5.39
CA ALA A 9 -23.36 8.03 -6.81
C ALA A 9 -21.87 7.66 -6.97
N SER A 10 -21.57 6.88 -8.03
CA SER A 10 -20.21 6.44 -8.34
C SER A 10 -19.57 5.49 -7.32
N THR A 11 -20.33 4.87 -6.41
CA THR A 11 -19.82 3.79 -5.53
C THR A 11 -20.25 2.40 -6.02
N PRO A 12 -19.44 1.36 -5.81
CA PRO A 12 -19.78 0.02 -6.27
C PRO A 12 -20.85 -0.63 -5.38
N ARG A 13 -21.96 -1.03 -5.99
CA ARG A 13 -23.15 -1.53 -5.26
C ARG A 13 -23.12 -3.03 -4.94
N ILE A 14 -22.21 -3.78 -5.54
CA ILE A 14 -22.17 -5.24 -5.45
C ILE A 14 -21.33 -5.78 -4.28
N TYR A 15 -20.61 -4.90 -3.57
CA TYR A 15 -19.74 -5.26 -2.44
C TYR A 15 -20.36 -4.87 -1.10
N GLY A 16 -21.56 -5.36 -0.78
CA GLY A 16 -22.21 -5.08 0.51
C GLY A 16 -21.53 -5.72 1.73
N SER A 17 -20.70 -6.74 1.52
CA SER A 17 -19.92 -7.43 2.55
C SER A 17 -18.59 -7.93 2.01
N CYS A 18 -17.63 -8.18 2.90
CA CYS A 18 -16.36 -8.84 2.62
C CYS A 18 -16.11 -10.00 3.58
N VAL A 19 -15.28 -10.95 3.14
CA VAL A 19 -14.71 -12.01 3.98
C VAL A 19 -13.46 -11.48 4.65
N LEU A 20 -13.36 -11.63 5.97
CA LEU A 20 -12.22 -11.16 6.77
C LEU A 20 -11.09 -12.19 6.82
N TYR A 21 -9.84 -11.71 6.90
CA TYR A 21 -8.65 -12.59 6.94
C TYR A 21 -8.27 -13.08 8.34
N ASP A 22 -8.74 -12.42 9.40
CA ASP A 22 -8.28 -12.64 10.77
C ASP A 22 -9.40 -13.23 11.63
N THR A 23 -9.71 -14.51 11.41
CA THR A 23 -10.57 -15.26 12.32
C THR A 23 -10.05 -16.67 12.55
N SER A 24 -9.65 -16.92 13.80
CA SER A 24 -9.33 -18.25 14.36
C SER A 24 -10.54 -19.20 14.37
N GLU A 25 -11.74 -18.72 14.03
CA GLU A 25 -13.01 -19.47 14.12
C GLU A 25 -13.86 -19.34 12.84
N GLY A 26 -13.35 -19.83 11.71
CA GLY A 26 -14.14 -19.95 10.47
C GLY A 26 -14.26 -18.66 9.66
N ILE A 27 -15.20 -18.64 8.70
CA ILE A 27 -15.43 -17.50 7.80
C ILE A 27 -16.24 -16.44 8.54
N THR A 28 -15.65 -15.28 8.78
CA THR A 28 -16.38 -14.11 9.29
C THR A 28 -16.58 -13.08 8.20
N GLU A 29 -17.80 -12.58 8.10
CA GLU A 29 -18.16 -11.51 7.19
C GLU A 29 -18.23 -10.16 7.91
N GLY A 30 -17.73 -9.11 7.24
CA GLY A 30 -17.92 -7.73 7.64
C GLY A 30 -18.81 -6.99 6.64
N ASN A 31 -19.70 -6.12 7.15
CA ASN A 31 -20.58 -5.32 6.30
C ASN A 31 -19.87 -4.05 5.84
N LEU A 32 -19.94 -3.75 4.55
CA LEU A 32 -19.33 -2.58 3.93
C LEU A 32 -20.38 -1.52 3.59
N THR A 33 -20.14 -0.28 4.01
CA THR A 33 -20.94 0.87 3.59
C THR A 33 -20.06 1.88 2.88
N PHE A 34 -20.21 2.00 1.56
CA PHE A 34 -19.44 2.95 0.75
C PHE A 34 -19.92 4.38 0.97
N GLN A 35 -18.96 5.31 1.06
CA GLN A 35 -19.22 6.72 1.31
C GLN A 35 -19.00 7.56 0.05
N TYR A 36 -17.81 7.46 -0.55
CA TYR A 36 -17.45 8.21 -1.75
C TYR A 36 -16.25 7.58 -2.46
N GLN A 37 -16.13 7.89 -3.75
CA GLN A 37 -14.95 7.55 -4.53
C GLN A 37 -13.78 8.45 -4.14
N LEU A 38 -12.59 7.87 -4.01
CA LEU A 38 -11.35 8.61 -3.85
C LEU A 38 -10.69 8.82 -5.22
N SER A 39 -10.18 10.03 -5.43
CA SER A 39 -9.41 10.36 -6.61
C SER A 39 -7.95 10.52 -6.21
N PHE A 40 -7.13 9.55 -6.60
CA PHE A 40 -5.68 9.67 -6.56
C PHE A 40 -5.16 9.99 -7.96
N GLU A 41 -4.07 10.76 -8.05
CA GLU A 41 -3.38 10.96 -9.32
C GLU A 41 -3.06 9.59 -9.92
N HIS A 42 -3.38 9.40 -11.21
CA HIS A 42 -3.21 8.15 -11.97
C HIS A 42 -4.10 6.94 -11.62
N HIS A 43 -4.87 6.95 -10.52
CA HIS A 43 -5.80 5.87 -10.16
C HIS A 43 -7.25 6.34 -10.01
N LYS A 44 -7.68 7.23 -10.92
CA LYS A 44 -9.08 7.61 -11.01
C LYS A 44 -9.87 6.31 -11.24
N HIS A 45 -10.77 5.96 -10.31
CA HIS A 45 -11.79 4.89 -10.40
C HIS A 45 -11.58 3.57 -9.63
N SER A 46 -10.43 3.33 -8.99
CA SER A 46 -10.22 2.06 -8.26
C SER A 46 -10.30 2.14 -6.74
N PHE A 47 -10.38 3.35 -6.16
CA PHE A 47 -10.32 3.53 -4.71
C PHE A 47 -11.58 4.18 -4.14
N PHE A 48 -12.03 3.69 -2.99
CA PHE A 48 -13.24 4.15 -2.34
C PHE A 48 -13.07 4.26 -0.83
N ALA A 49 -13.63 5.31 -0.25
CA ALA A 49 -13.82 5.40 1.19
C ALA A 49 -15.09 4.63 1.58
N ALA A 50 -14.99 3.77 2.59
CA ALA A 50 -16.11 3.03 3.14
C ALA A 50 -15.99 2.91 4.67
N THR A 51 -17.03 2.38 5.32
CA THR A 51 -16.94 1.87 6.69
C THR A 51 -17.12 0.35 6.70
N LEU A 52 -16.33 -0.32 7.52
CA LEU A 52 -16.43 -1.74 7.82
C LEU A 52 -17.12 -1.89 9.18
N SER A 53 -18.28 -2.54 9.19
CA SER A 53 -18.99 -2.90 10.42
C SER A 53 -18.72 -4.37 10.71
N LEU A 54 -18.06 -4.64 11.84
CA LEU A 54 -17.84 -5.98 12.35
C LEU A 54 -18.93 -6.32 13.37
N PRO A 55 -19.30 -7.61 13.55
CA PRO A 55 -20.11 -8.01 14.69
C PRO A 55 -19.47 -7.48 15.98
N GLU A 56 -20.25 -6.78 16.81
CA GLU A 56 -19.85 -6.29 18.14
C GLU A 56 -18.76 -5.19 18.22
N ARG A 57 -18.31 -4.62 17.09
CA ARG A 57 -17.39 -3.46 17.11
C ARG A 57 -17.99 -2.20 16.51
N SER A 58 -17.42 -1.06 16.90
CA SER A 58 -17.63 0.22 16.23
C SER A 58 -17.24 0.15 14.76
N GLN A 59 -17.92 0.96 13.94
CA GLN A 59 -17.62 1.07 12.51
C GLN A 59 -16.20 1.59 12.30
N ILE A 60 -15.42 0.86 11.50
CA ILE A 60 -14.02 1.21 11.20
C ILE A 60 -13.98 1.91 9.84
N PRO A 61 -13.39 3.11 9.72
CA PRO A 61 -13.12 3.72 8.41
C PRO A 61 -12.11 2.88 7.64
N VAL A 62 -12.45 2.51 6.39
CA VAL A 62 -11.62 1.66 5.53
C VAL A 62 -11.44 2.28 4.15
N LEU A 63 -10.36 1.86 3.51
CA LEU A 63 -10.09 2.07 2.09
C LEU A 63 -10.44 0.78 1.35
N VAL A 64 -11.19 0.90 0.27
CA VAL A 64 -11.48 -0.23 -0.63
C VAL A 64 -10.80 -0.01 -1.97
N LYS A 65 -9.96 -0.95 -2.39
CA LYS A 65 -9.33 -0.97 -3.71
C LYS A 65 -9.97 -2.05 -4.57
N LEU A 66 -10.43 -1.69 -5.76
CA LEU A 66 -10.90 -2.63 -6.78
C LEU A 66 -9.75 -3.05 -7.69
N VAL A 67 -9.48 -4.35 -7.77
CA VAL A 67 -8.36 -4.93 -8.52
C VAL A 67 -8.86 -6.03 -9.45
N ASN A 68 -8.50 -5.96 -10.73
CA ASN A 68 -8.88 -6.94 -11.75
C ASN A 68 -7.89 -8.12 -11.86
N GLU A 69 -6.63 -7.87 -11.51
CA GLU A 69 -5.53 -8.81 -11.63
C GLU A 69 -5.17 -9.44 -10.28
N PRO A 70 -4.33 -10.49 -10.25
CA PRO A 70 -3.80 -11.02 -8.99
C PRO A 70 -3.15 -9.91 -8.16
N TYR A 71 -3.62 -9.78 -6.92
CA TYR A 71 -3.08 -8.85 -5.94
C TYR A 71 -2.15 -9.60 -4.99
N GLY A 72 -1.04 -8.98 -4.59
CA GLY A 72 -0.08 -9.56 -3.64
C GLY A 72 -0.58 -9.59 -2.20
N GLU A 73 -1.70 -10.27 -1.96
CA GLU A 73 -2.40 -10.41 -0.68
C GLU A 73 -1.46 -10.95 0.41
N ASP A 74 -0.70 -12.00 0.13
CA ASP A 74 0.22 -12.62 1.09
C ASP A 74 1.35 -11.68 1.48
N VAL A 75 1.89 -10.92 0.52
CA VAL A 75 2.95 -9.93 0.78
C VAL A 75 2.40 -8.76 1.58
N HIS A 76 1.20 -8.29 1.26
CA HIS A 76 0.53 -7.24 2.03
C HIS A 76 0.30 -7.70 3.48
N ARG A 77 -0.25 -8.89 3.69
CA ARG A 77 -0.48 -9.43 5.03
C ARG A 77 0.82 -9.64 5.82
N LEU A 78 1.88 -10.12 5.17
CA LEU A 78 3.21 -10.25 5.78
C LEU A 78 3.75 -8.89 6.25
N LEU A 79 3.68 -7.86 5.42
CA LEU A 79 4.16 -6.53 5.81
C LEU A 79 3.25 -5.90 6.88
N ALA A 80 1.94 -6.11 6.81
CA ALA A 80 0.98 -5.62 7.81
C ALA A 80 1.24 -6.25 9.19
N SER A 81 1.49 -7.57 9.27
CA SER A 81 1.81 -8.24 10.52
C SER A 81 3.14 -7.78 11.15
N ASN A 82 3.98 -7.12 10.35
CA ASN A 82 5.24 -6.52 10.79
C ASN A 82 5.16 -4.99 10.96
N ASN A 83 3.95 -4.40 10.96
CA ASN A 83 3.70 -2.95 11.05
C ASN A 83 4.39 -2.13 9.95
N LEU A 84 4.56 -2.73 8.77
CA LEU A 84 5.16 -2.11 7.58
C LEU A 84 4.14 -1.90 6.45
N ALA A 85 2.86 -2.15 6.71
CA ALA A 85 1.77 -1.90 5.78
C ALA A 85 0.47 -1.58 6.54
N PRO A 86 -0.49 -0.88 5.90
CA PRO A 86 -1.84 -0.76 6.45
C PRO A 86 -2.45 -2.15 6.64
N THR A 87 -3.27 -2.33 7.67
CA THR A 87 -3.95 -3.61 7.91
C THR A 87 -4.80 -4.01 6.71
N LEU A 88 -4.66 -5.24 6.21
CA LEU A 88 -5.57 -5.81 5.22
C LEU A 88 -6.67 -6.60 5.95
N TYR A 89 -7.87 -6.04 6.02
CA TYR A 89 -8.97 -6.64 6.79
C TYR A 89 -9.59 -7.85 6.09
N GLY A 90 -9.70 -7.80 4.77
CA GLY A 90 -10.46 -8.79 4.02
C GLY A 90 -10.59 -8.47 2.54
N CYS A 91 -11.37 -9.28 1.83
CA CYS A 91 -11.76 -8.98 0.46
C CYS A 91 -13.19 -9.45 0.14
N ALA A 92 -13.77 -8.86 -0.89
CA ALA A 92 -15.03 -9.29 -1.49
C ALA A 92 -14.79 -9.70 -2.94
N ARG A 93 -15.02 -10.98 -3.24
CA ARG A 93 -14.95 -11.54 -4.59
C ARG A 93 -16.38 -11.67 -5.13
N ARG A 94 -16.59 -11.21 -6.37
CA ARG A 94 -17.87 -11.30 -7.07
C ARG A 94 -17.60 -11.76 -8.49
N GLU A 95 -18.36 -12.73 -8.96
CA GLU A 95 -18.20 -13.28 -10.30
C GLU A 95 -18.37 -12.18 -11.36
N GLY A 96 -17.47 -12.15 -12.33
CA GLY A 96 -17.48 -11.15 -13.41
C GLY A 96 -17.13 -9.72 -12.98
N ALA A 97 -16.61 -9.50 -11.77
CA ALA A 97 -16.26 -8.18 -11.26
C ALA A 97 -14.86 -8.16 -10.61
N PRO A 98 -14.23 -6.97 -10.51
CA PRO A 98 -12.95 -6.83 -9.79
C PRO A 98 -13.04 -7.37 -8.35
N THR A 99 -11.93 -7.85 -7.79
CA THR A 99 -11.89 -8.14 -6.35
C THR A 99 -11.79 -6.84 -5.57
N ALA A 100 -12.64 -6.67 -4.56
CA ALA A 100 -12.58 -5.53 -3.65
C ALA A 100 -11.72 -5.88 -2.42
N TYR A 101 -10.53 -5.32 -2.33
CA TYR A 101 -9.65 -5.46 -1.16
C TYR A 101 -9.96 -4.36 -0.14
N VAL A 102 -10.21 -4.77 1.11
CA VAL A 102 -10.61 -3.88 2.21
C VAL A 102 -9.45 -3.73 3.16
N MET A 103 -8.94 -2.51 3.29
CA MET A 103 -7.74 -2.21 4.07
C MET A 103 -7.92 -0.97 4.95
N GLU A 104 -7.03 -0.83 5.92
CA GLU A 104 -6.94 0.34 6.78
C GLU A 104 -6.85 1.62 5.97
N ARG A 105 -7.67 2.60 6.34
CA ARG A 105 -7.58 3.94 5.80
C ARG A 105 -6.58 4.76 6.60
N LEU A 106 -5.40 4.97 6.02
CA LEU A 106 -4.39 5.85 6.61
C LEU A 106 -4.93 7.29 6.77
N SER A 107 -4.62 7.90 7.91
CA SER A 107 -4.98 9.27 8.24
C SER A 107 -4.14 10.31 7.47
N SER A 108 -4.47 11.59 7.63
CA SER A 108 -3.71 12.70 7.02
C SER A 108 -2.29 12.86 7.55
N SER A 109 -1.90 12.17 8.64
CA SER A 109 -0.52 12.16 9.14
C SER A 109 0.41 11.29 8.31
N TRP A 110 -0.08 10.63 7.26
CA TRP A 110 0.72 9.81 6.37
C TRP A 110 0.93 10.53 5.05
N VAL A 111 2.19 10.70 4.67
CA VAL A 111 2.58 11.31 3.38
C VAL A 111 3.44 10.34 2.59
N THR A 112 3.32 10.32 1.27
CA THR A 112 4.23 9.54 0.42
C THR A 112 5.66 10.05 0.60
N LEU A 113 6.64 9.17 0.58
CA LEU A 113 8.05 9.49 0.71
C LEU A 113 8.51 10.43 -0.44
N PHE A 114 7.92 10.31 -1.63
CA PHE A 114 8.14 11.26 -2.73
C PHE A 114 7.71 12.70 -2.39
N LYS A 115 6.49 12.90 -1.86
CA LYS A 115 6.06 14.23 -1.40
C LYS A 115 6.96 14.73 -0.26
N PHE A 116 7.32 13.85 0.67
CA PHE A 116 8.21 14.21 1.77
C PHE A 116 9.59 14.69 1.29
N SER A 117 10.10 14.17 0.17
CA SER A 117 11.40 14.57 -0.40
C SER A 117 11.52 16.05 -0.76
N HIS A 118 10.40 16.77 -0.83
CA HIS A 118 10.35 18.19 -1.17
C HIS A 118 10.33 19.10 0.07
N HIS A 119 10.40 18.52 1.28
CA HIS A 119 10.56 19.29 2.51
C HIS A 119 12.03 19.64 2.74
N GLU A 120 12.28 20.87 3.20
CA GLU A 120 13.63 21.44 3.45
C GLU A 120 14.48 20.58 4.40
N PHE A 121 13.85 19.88 5.35
CA PHE A 121 14.54 19.04 6.33
C PHE A 121 14.54 17.55 5.98
N ALA A 122 14.09 17.15 4.78
CA ALA A 122 13.97 15.73 4.43
C ALA A 122 15.33 15.00 4.51
N GLY A 123 16.42 15.67 4.11
CA GLY A 123 17.77 15.11 4.20
C GLY A 123 18.20 14.77 5.63
N SER A 124 17.74 15.54 6.63
CA SER A 124 18.07 15.31 8.04
C SER A 124 17.51 14.01 8.62
N PHE A 125 16.54 13.40 7.95
CA PHE A 125 15.94 12.12 8.35
C PHE A 125 16.37 10.95 7.46
N GLY A 126 17.36 11.16 6.58
CA GLY A 126 17.85 10.16 5.64
C GLY A 126 18.23 8.85 6.30
N ASP A 127 19.00 8.90 7.40
CA ASP A 127 19.46 7.70 8.10
C ASP A 127 18.31 6.90 8.72
N ALA A 128 17.36 7.58 9.36
CA ALA A 128 16.19 6.94 9.97
C ALA A 128 15.29 6.27 8.91
N ILE A 129 15.08 6.94 7.78
CA ILE A 129 14.31 6.42 6.66
C ILE A 129 15.03 5.24 6.02
N ARG A 130 16.34 5.36 5.78
CA ARG A 130 17.16 4.27 5.20
C ARG A 130 17.13 3.04 6.09
N CYS A 131 17.25 3.21 7.40
CA CYS A 131 17.14 2.13 8.37
C CYS A 131 15.83 1.36 8.21
N SER A 132 14.70 2.05 8.06
CA SER A 132 13.39 1.41 7.81
C SER A 132 13.33 0.69 6.48
N LEU A 133 13.89 1.27 5.40
CA LEU A 133 13.96 0.63 4.09
C LEU A 133 14.81 -0.63 4.12
N ASP A 134 15.97 -0.61 4.79
CA ASP A 134 16.83 -1.79 4.90
C ASP A 134 16.18 -2.90 5.74
N CYS A 135 15.43 -2.55 6.80
CA CYS A 135 14.62 -3.51 7.55
C CYS A 135 13.51 -4.13 6.68
N LEU A 136 12.78 -3.31 5.92
CA LEU A 136 11.78 -3.77 4.96
C LEU A 136 12.37 -4.73 3.92
N LEU A 137 13.49 -4.35 3.29
CA LEU A 137 14.15 -5.16 2.27
C LEU A 137 14.63 -6.50 2.83
N LYS A 138 15.22 -6.50 4.04
CA LYS A 138 15.62 -7.74 4.71
C LYS A 138 14.43 -8.65 5.01
N LEU A 139 13.28 -8.08 5.37
CA LEU A 139 12.05 -8.86 5.62
C LEU A 139 11.55 -9.52 4.33
N LEU A 140 11.51 -8.78 3.22
CA LEU A 140 11.09 -9.31 1.92
C LEU A 140 12.04 -10.42 1.44
N GLU A 141 13.35 -10.16 1.48
CA GLU A 141 14.41 -11.13 1.12
C GLU A 141 14.34 -12.39 1.99
N GLY A 142 14.21 -12.23 3.31
CA GLY A 142 14.13 -13.35 4.26
C GLY A 142 12.89 -14.24 4.07
N ASN A 143 11.83 -13.72 3.44
CA ASN A 143 10.60 -14.46 3.15
C ASN A 143 10.50 -14.89 1.67
N SER A 144 11.53 -14.66 0.85
CA SER A 144 11.52 -14.98 -0.60
C SER A 144 10.32 -14.38 -1.35
N VAL A 145 9.93 -13.16 -0.97
CA VAL A 145 8.87 -12.39 -1.61
C VAL A 145 9.40 -11.07 -2.13
N VAL A 146 8.70 -10.49 -3.09
CA VAL A 146 9.00 -9.18 -3.68
C VAL A 146 7.74 -8.33 -3.67
N HIS A 147 7.93 -7.02 -3.55
CA HIS A 147 6.90 -6.03 -3.82
C HIS A 147 6.86 -5.65 -5.30
N GLY A 148 8.03 -5.55 -5.96
CA GLY A 148 8.16 -5.23 -7.36
C GLY A 148 8.07 -3.74 -7.68
N ASP A 149 7.30 -2.95 -6.91
CA ASP A 149 7.14 -1.51 -7.12
C ASP A 149 7.54 -0.62 -5.92
N LEU A 150 8.70 -0.87 -5.29
CA LEU A 150 9.22 -0.04 -4.18
C LEU A 150 9.78 1.32 -4.64
N ARG A 151 8.97 2.11 -5.35
CA ARG A 151 9.24 3.52 -5.60
C ARG A 151 8.84 4.35 -4.39
N SER A 152 9.42 5.54 -4.24
CA SER A 152 9.09 6.48 -3.14
C SER A 152 7.63 6.94 -3.11
N ASN A 153 6.86 6.75 -4.18
CA ASN A 153 5.41 6.97 -4.19
C ASN A 153 4.62 5.89 -3.45
N ASN A 154 5.16 4.67 -3.37
CA ASN A 154 4.50 3.50 -2.76
C ASN A 154 4.97 3.25 -1.33
N ILE A 155 5.71 4.20 -0.77
CA ILE A 155 6.18 4.18 0.61
C ILE A 155 5.58 5.41 1.30
N MET A 156 4.77 5.18 2.31
CA MET A 156 4.18 6.20 3.16
C MET A 156 5.06 6.40 4.39
N LEU A 157 5.19 7.63 4.84
CA LEU A 157 5.93 8.05 6.02
C LEU A 157 4.96 8.73 6.99
N GLN A 158 4.94 8.29 8.24
CA GLN A 158 4.14 8.96 9.27
C GLN A 158 4.88 10.22 9.73
N VAL A 159 4.17 11.35 9.75
CA VAL A 159 4.66 12.63 10.25
C VAL A 159 3.89 13.09 11.48
N ASP A 160 4.53 13.86 12.35
CA ASP A 160 3.93 14.50 13.53
C ASP A 160 3.16 15.79 13.17
N GLY A 161 2.63 16.48 14.18
CA GLY A 161 1.90 17.74 14.00
C GLY A 161 2.74 18.89 13.42
N HIS A 162 4.06 18.74 13.35
CA HIS A 162 4.99 19.68 12.74
C HIS A 162 5.48 19.21 11.36
N GLY A 163 4.94 18.10 10.84
CA GLY A 163 5.35 17.54 9.57
C GLY A 163 6.69 16.80 9.61
N LYS A 164 7.25 16.52 10.80
CA LYS A 164 8.50 15.77 10.94
C LYS A 164 8.24 14.27 11.01
N PRO A 165 9.11 13.41 10.44
CA PRO A 165 8.96 11.97 10.52
C PRO A 165 8.90 11.48 11.96
N VAL A 166 7.95 10.58 12.23
CA VAL A 166 7.91 9.86 13.50
C VAL A 166 9.06 8.84 13.52
N VAL A 167 10.04 9.08 14.38
CA VAL A 167 11.19 8.17 14.58
C VAL A 167 10.92 7.27 15.79
N LEU A 168 11.08 5.97 15.59
CA LEU A 168 10.89 4.93 16.61
C LEU A 168 12.09 4.84 17.54
N LEU A 169 11.93 4.14 18.67
CA LEU A 169 13.01 3.97 19.67
C LEU A 169 14.29 3.32 19.12
N ASN A 170 14.17 2.52 18.06
CA ASN A 170 15.31 1.89 17.38
C ASN A 170 15.98 2.81 16.34
N GLY A 171 15.60 4.08 16.27
CA GLY A 171 16.13 5.06 15.32
C GLY A 171 15.56 4.96 13.90
N SER A 172 14.67 4.01 13.63
CA SER A 172 14.01 3.87 12.32
C SER A 172 12.79 4.80 12.19
N ALA A 173 12.51 5.28 10.99
CA ALA A 173 11.29 6.05 10.72
C ALA A 173 10.06 5.14 10.57
N LYS A 174 8.89 5.60 11.01
CA LYS A 174 7.65 4.83 10.85
C LYS A 174 7.12 4.92 9.42
N ILE A 175 7.18 3.79 8.69
CA ILE A 175 6.76 3.69 7.29
C ILE A 175 5.62 2.69 7.09
N ASN A 176 4.89 2.85 5.98
CA ASN A 176 3.92 1.88 5.48
C ASN A 176 4.11 1.71 3.97
N VAL A 177 4.23 0.48 3.50
CA VAL A 177 4.27 0.14 2.09
C VAL A 177 2.84 -0.04 1.57
N ILE A 178 2.57 0.51 0.40
CA ILE A 178 1.27 0.46 -0.28
C ILE A 178 1.44 0.00 -1.72
N ASP A 179 0.33 -0.36 -2.36
CA ASP A 179 0.24 -0.73 -3.78
C ASP A 179 0.92 -2.06 -4.17
N TYR A 180 0.31 -3.18 -3.74
CA TYR A 180 0.83 -4.54 -3.90
C TYR A 180 0.44 -5.21 -5.23
N ASP A 181 0.17 -4.45 -6.29
CA ASP A 181 -0.31 -5.01 -7.55
C ASP A 181 0.73 -5.88 -8.27
N TRP A 182 2.02 -5.71 -7.96
CA TRP A 182 3.12 -6.47 -8.57
C TRP A 182 3.77 -7.46 -7.60
N SER A 183 3.24 -7.54 -6.38
CA SER A 183 3.86 -8.25 -5.27
C SER A 183 3.54 -9.74 -5.30
N GLY A 184 4.48 -10.57 -4.84
CA GLY A 184 4.27 -12.00 -4.69
C GLY A 184 5.58 -12.74 -4.44
N THR A 185 5.61 -14.04 -4.71
CA THR A 185 6.83 -14.86 -4.55
C THR A 185 7.90 -14.43 -5.55
N ALA A 186 9.10 -14.18 -5.04
CA ALA A 186 10.26 -13.81 -5.86
C ALA A 186 10.54 -14.92 -6.90
N GLY A 187 10.82 -14.53 -8.14
CA GLY A 187 11.03 -15.48 -9.24
C GLY A 187 9.75 -16.01 -9.90
N TRP A 188 8.56 -15.68 -9.38
CA TRP A 188 7.28 -16.17 -9.92
C TRP A 188 6.38 -15.07 -10.47
N VAL A 189 6.35 -13.90 -9.81
CA VAL A 189 5.60 -12.74 -10.30
C VAL A 189 6.38 -11.97 -11.36
N ARG A 190 5.67 -11.17 -12.16
CA ARG A 190 6.23 -10.44 -13.30
C ARG A 190 5.95 -8.96 -13.21
N TYR A 191 6.86 -8.16 -13.74
CA TYR A 191 6.58 -6.76 -14.04
C TYR A 191 5.43 -6.65 -15.05
N PRO A 192 4.65 -5.56 -15.02
CA PRO A 192 3.69 -5.31 -16.09
C PRO A 192 4.43 -5.15 -17.43
N ALA A 193 3.75 -5.53 -18.51
CA ALA A 193 4.28 -5.41 -19.87
C ALA A 193 4.57 -3.94 -20.26
N LEU A 194 3.81 -3.00 -19.69
CA LEU A 194 4.00 -1.57 -19.86
C LEU A 194 4.32 -0.94 -18.51
N ARG A 195 5.47 -0.25 -18.44
CA ARG A 195 5.87 0.60 -17.30
C ARG A 195 6.08 2.00 -17.84
N ASN A 196 5.90 3.02 -16.98
CA ASN A 196 6.11 4.40 -17.40
C ASN A 196 7.60 4.61 -17.78
N PRO A 197 7.92 4.83 -19.07
CA PRO A 197 9.30 4.96 -19.52
C PRO A 197 9.88 6.36 -19.22
N THR A 198 9.05 7.30 -18.77
CA THR A 198 9.43 8.70 -18.58
C THR A 198 10.01 9.01 -17.20
N ILE A 199 10.07 8.01 -16.30
CA ILE A 199 10.64 8.21 -14.96
C ILE A 199 12.17 8.19 -15.07
N LYS A 200 12.79 9.38 -15.09
CA LYS A 200 14.23 9.56 -15.31
C LYS A 200 15.11 9.20 -14.12
N ASP A 201 14.54 9.22 -12.90
CA ASP A 201 15.31 9.07 -11.66
C ASP A 201 15.25 7.65 -11.09
N ILE A 202 14.79 6.67 -11.87
CA ILE A 202 14.77 5.25 -11.49
C ILE A 202 15.45 4.42 -12.55
N THR A 203 16.20 3.42 -12.12
CA THR A 203 16.68 2.34 -12.99
C THR A 203 15.92 1.08 -12.64
N TRP A 204 15.08 0.61 -13.56
CA TRP A 204 14.35 -0.63 -13.36
C TRP A 204 15.33 -1.82 -13.33
N PRO A 205 15.24 -2.72 -12.33
CA PRO A 205 16.21 -3.81 -12.17
C PRO A 205 15.97 -5.00 -13.12
N GLY A 206 14.89 -4.99 -13.90
CA GLY A 206 14.56 -6.00 -14.90
C GLY A 206 13.65 -5.46 -16.00
N GLU A 207 13.37 -6.29 -16.99
CA GLU A 207 12.66 -5.90 -18.22
C GLU A 207 11.12 -5.87 -18.07
N PRO A 208 10.39 -5.10 -18.91
CA PRO A 208 8.93 -5.11 -18.89
C PRO A 208 8.38 -6.51 -19.21
N GLY A 209 7.39 -6.99 -18.47
CA GLY A 209 6.90 -8.38 -18.57
C GLY A 209 7.86 -9.45 -18.03
N GLY A 210 9.07 -9.06 -17.63
CA GLY A 210 10.08 -9.93 -17.05
C GLY A 210 9.73 -10.39 -15.63
N ILE A 211 10.39 -11.46 -15.19
CA ILE A 211 10.25 -11.98 -13.83
C ILE A 211 10.84 -10.97 -12.84
N ILE A 212 10.19 -10.83 -11.68
CA ILE A 212 10.71 -10.04 -10.57
C ILE A 212 11.58 -10.96 -9.71
N GLU A 213 12.90 -10.85 -9.90
CA GLU A 213 13.89 -11.70 -9.24
C GLU A 213 14.17 -11.26 -7.79
N PRO A 214 14.70 -12.15 -6.95
CA PRO A 214 15.25 -11.78 -5.65
C PRO A 214 16.22 -10.59 -5.76
N GLY A 215 16.09 -9.63 -4.84
CA GLY A 215 16.94 -8.43 -4.79
C GLY A 215 16.57 -7.33 -5.79
N HIS A 216 15.57 -7.52 -6.68
CA HIS A 216 15.08 -6.43 -7.53
C HIS A 216 14.56 -5.24 -6.71
N ASP A 217 13.84 -5.50 -5.62
CA ASP A 217 13.36 -4.45 -4.71
C ASP A 217 14.50 -3.59 -4.14
N ARG A 218 15.60 -4.22 -3.71
CA ARG A 218 16.79 -3.52 -3.21
C ARG A 218 17.41 -2.64 -4.29
N LYS A 219 17.66 -3.22 -5.48
CA LYS A 219 18.20 -2.48 -6.62
C LYS A 219 17.31 -1.29 -7.00
N LEU A 220 15.99 -1.45 -6.95
CA LEU A 220 15.05 -0.37 -7.22
C LEU A 220 15.18 0.74 -6.18
N VAL A 221 15.15 0.42 -4.89
CA VAL A 221 15.35 1.39 -3.79
C VAL A 221 16.66 2.14 -3.94
N ASP A 222 17.76 1.42 -4.17
CA ASP A 222 19.09 2.01 -4.31
C ASP A 222 19.18 2.94 -5.54
N SER A 223 18.44 2.63 -6.62
CA SER A 223 18.45 3.45 -7.84
C SER A 223 17.92 4.88 -7.65
N TRP A 224 16.95 5.08 -6.75
CA TRP A 224 16.37 6.41 -6.51
C TRP A 224 16.81 7.04 -5.18
N TRP A 225 17.44 6.29 -4.29
CA TRP A 225 17.81 6.76 -2.95
C TRP A 225 18.70 8.01 -2.96
N HIS A 226 19.73 8.04 -3.80
CA HIS A 226 20.64 9.18 -3.89
C HIS A 226 19.96 10.45 -4.40
N HIS A 227 19.08 10.31 -5.40
CA HIS A 227 18.27 11.41 -5.90
C HIS A 227 17.27 11.91 -4.85
N TRP A 228 16.72 11.00 -4.05
CA TRP A 228 15.80 11.33 -2.97
C TRP A 228 16.47 12.16 -1.87
N LEU A 229 17.68 11.76 -1.44
CA LEU A 229 18.45 12.53 -0.44
C LEU A 229 18.82 13.93 -0.95
N GLY A 230 19.22 14.05 -2.21
CA GLY A 230 19.63 15.34 -2.80
C GLY A 230 18.50 16.35 -2.97
N ARG A 231 17.24 15.92 -3.02
CA ARG A 231 16.08 16.82 -3.18
C ARG A 231 15.75 17.61 -1.90
N GLY A 232 16.13 17.11 -0.73
CA GLY A 232 15.88 17.74 0.56
C GLY A 232 17.06 18.56 1.09
N SER A 233 17.99 19.00 0.23
CA SER A 233 19.20 19.77 0.60
C SER A 233 19.29 21.14 -0.09
N ASN A 234 18.19 21.61 -0.70
CA ASN A 234 18.09 22.93 -1.34
C ASN A 234 17.21 23.88 -0.54
#